data_AF-A0A543CKF0-F1
#
_entry.id   AF-A0A543CKF0-F1
#
_cell.length_a   1.000
_cell.length_b   1.000
_cell.length_c   1.000
_cell.angle_alpha   90.00
_cell.angle_beta   90.00
_cell.angle_gamma   90.00
#
_symmetry.space_group_name_H-M   'P 1'
#
loop_
_entity.id
_entity.type
_entity.pdbx_description
1 polymer ?
#
loop_
_entity_poly.entity_id
_entity_poly.type
_entity_poly.pdbx_seq_one_letter_code
_entity_poly.pdbx_strand_id
1 'polypeptide(L)'
;MWGGGKNSHALEADLLSKSCASPWTACATDNAYPQPRDVRAVIDYALKRGWDATATGGTFLLSERDHASAFELEDFLLTDRRRDPAAPDPTARVIRAYEWRTAEADPVRQGHREDVGPDAGG
;
A
#
# COMPACT_ATOMS: atom_id res chain seq x y z
N MET A 1 -14.13 11.19 -24.96
CA MET A 1 -14.42 11.29 -23.51
C MET A 1 -14.93 9.92 -23.06
N TRP A 2 -14.20 9.19 -22.23
CA TRP A 2 -14.74 7.98 -21.57
C TRP A 2 -15.62 8.43 -20.41
N GLY A 3 -16.75 9.04 -20.78
CA GLY A 3 -17.81 9.49 -19.91
C GLY A 3 -19.11 8.99 -20.53
N GLY A 4 -19.38 7.71 -20.30
CA GLY A 4 -20.53 7.00 -20.85
C GLY A 4 -21.56 6.67 -19.78
N GLY A 5 -22.13 7.70 -19.18
CA GLY A 5 -23.39 7.61 -18.42
C GLY A 5 -23.26 7.57 -16.91
N LYS A 6 -24.23 8.21 -16.25
CA LYS A 6 -24.53 8.24 -14.80
C LYS A 6 -24.77 6.87 -14.14
N ASN A 7 -24.33 5.81 -14.79
CA ASN A 7 -24.74 4.43 -14.60
C ASN A 7 -23.53 3.48 -14.49
N SER A 8 -22.35 3.95 -14.09
CA SER A 8 -21.23 3.06 -13.76
C SER A 8 -21.15 2.85 -12.26
N HIS A 9 -20.76 1.65 -11.83
CA HIS A 9 -20.47 1.33 -10.44
C HIS A 9 -19.04 1.75 -10.14
N ALA A 10 -18.88 2.91 -9.49
CA ALA A 10 -17.57 3.51 -9.27
C ALA A 10 -16.72 2.66 -8.31
N LEU A 11 -15.46 2.42 -8.62
CA LEU A 11 -14.50 1.86 -7.67
C LEU A 11 -13.83 2.99 -6.90
N GLU A 12 -13.93 2.96 -5.57
CA GLU A 12 -13.30 3.95 -4.72
C GLU A 12 -12.35 3.28 -3.72
N ALA A 13 -11.13 3.80 -3.65
CA ALA A 13 -10.10 3.39 -2.70
C ALA A 13 -9.31 4.62 -2.28
N ASP A 14 -9.12 4.78 -0.97
CA ASP A 14 -8.32 5.87 -0.42
C ASP A 14 -6.94 5.32 -0.03
N LEU A 15 -5.91 5.88 -0.66
CA LEU A 15 -4.54 5.41 -0.53
C LEU A 15 -3.70 6.44 0.22
N LEU A 16 -2.95 5.96 1.22
CA LEU A 16 -1.98 6.75 1.97
C LEU A 16 -0.57 6.20 1.69
N SER A 17 0.36 7.07 1.35
CA SER A 17 1.74 6.67 1.14
C SER A 17 2.35 6.09 2.41
N LYS A 18 3.15 5.02 2.25
CA LYS A 18 3.96 4.40 3.31
C LYS A 18 5.31 5.09 3.51
N SER A 19 5.55 6.14 2.74
CA SER A 19 6.74 6.96 2.79
C SER A 19 6.69 7.86 4.02
N CYS A 20 7.73 7.77 4.84
CA CYS A 20 7.87 8.65 5.99
C CYS A 20 8.77 9.81 5.58
N ALA A 21 8.21 10.98 5.29
CA ALA A 21 9.00 12.13 4.84
C ALA A 21 9.94 12.68 5.94
N SER A 22 9.76 12.29 7.21
CA SER A 22 10.70 12.59 8.30
C SER A 22 10.56 11.59 9.45
N PRO A 23 11.66 11.14 10.09
CA PRO A 23 11.60 10.30 11.30
C PRO A 23 10.87 10.96 12.48
N TRP A 24 10.57 12.25 12.39
CA TRP A 24 9.83 13.02 13.40
C TRP A 24 8.37 13.28 13.04
N THR A 25 7.98 13.06 11.77
CA THR A 25 6.61 13.30 11.28
C THR A 25 6.22 12.20 10.30
N ALA A 26 5.57 11.16 10.84
CA ALA A 26 5.13 9.97 10.09
C ALA A 26 4.08 10.23 8.99
N CYS A 27 3.57 11.46 8.89
CA CYS A 27 2.49 11.84 7.98
C CYS A 27 2.75 13.18 7.25
N ALA A 28 4.01 13.56 7.04
CA ALA A 28 4.31 14.67 6.13
C ALA A 28 4.08 14.20 4.68
N THR A 29 3.24 14.91 3.94
CA THR A 29 2.81 14.57 2.58
C THR A 29 4.04 14.43 1.68
N ASP A 30 4.47 13.20 1.43
CA ASP A 30 5.31 12.95 0.29
C ASP A 30 4.41 13.08 -0.94
N ASN A 31 4.85 13.80 -1.97
CA ASN A 31 4.05 13.99 -3.19
C ASN A 31 3.99 12.70 -4.04
N ALA A 32 3.90 11.53 -3.40
CA ALA A 32 3.82 10.23 -4.05
C ALA A 32 2.41 10.02 -4.60
N TYR A 33 2.37 9.69 -5.89
CA TYR A 33 1.14 9.37 -6.58
C TYR A 33 1.15 7.88 -6.96
N PRO A 34 0.00 7.19 -6.87
CA PRO A 34 -0.13 5.81 -7.32
C PRO A 34 0.35 5.66 -8.77
N GLN A 35 1.21 4.69 -9.00
CA GLN A 35 1.68 4.36 -10.33
C GLN A 35 0.68 3.44 -11.04
N PRO A 36 0.75 3.28 -12.37
CA PRO A 36 -0.15 2.38 -13.10
C PRO A 36 -0.18 0.94 -12.56
N ARG A 37 0.90 0.46 -11.94
CA ARG A 37 0.96 -0.85 -11.28
C ARG A 37 0.01 -0.94 -10.07
N ASP A 38 -0.05 0.12 -9.27
CA ASP A 38 -0.85 0.18 -8.05
C ASP A 38 -2.33 0.22 -8.41
N VAL A 39 -2.67 1.03 -9.42
CA VAL A 39 -4.03 1.11 -9.97
C VAL A 39 -4.51 -0.24 -10.49
N ARG A 40 -3.66 -0.99 -11.21
CA ARG A 40 -3.99 -2.35 -11.68
C ARG A 40 -4.22 -3.31 -10.51
N ALA A 41 -3.36 -3.28 -9.50
CA ALA A 41 -3.52 -4.14 -8.33
C ALA A 41 -4.83 -3.87 -7.58
N VAL A 42 -5.23 -2.59 -7.45
CA VAL A 42 -6.53 -2.19 -6.87
C VAL A 42 -7.69 -2.75 -7.69
N ILE A 43 -7.64 -2.62 -9.02
CA ILE A 43 -8.66 -3.15 -9.93
C ILE A 43 -8.76 -4.67 -9.83
N ASP A 44 -7.62 -5.38 -9.92
CA ASP A 44 -7.58 -6.84 -9.86
C ASP A 44 -8.13 -7.38 -8.54
N TYR A 45 -7.82 -6.70 -7.43
CA TYR A 45 -8.38 -7.04 -6.14
C TYR A 45 -9.88 -6.78 -6.07
N ALA A 46 -10.34 -5.62 -6.54
CA ALA A 46 -11.76 -5.29 -6.57
C ALA A 46 -12.57 -6.30 -7.39
N LEU A 47 -12.07 -6.69 -8.57
CA LEU A 47 -12.69 -7.71 -9.42
C LEU A 47 -12.83 -9.05 -8.68
N LYS A 48 -11.80 -9.48 -7.95
CA LYS A 48 -11.84 -10.70 -7.10
C LYS A 48 -12.83 -10.59 -5.94
N ARG A 49 -13.17 -9.37 -5.50
CA ARG A 49 -14.17 -9.10 -4.45
C ARG A 49 -15.58 -8.84 -5.01
N GLY A 50 -15.78 -9.03 -6.31
CA GLY A 50 -17.09 -8.93 -6.95
C GLY A 50 -17.43 -7.52 -7.42
N TRP A 51 -16.45 -6.61 -7.52
CA TRP A 51 -16.68 -5.37 -8.24
C TRP A 51 -16.96 -5.66 -9.71
N ASP A 52 -18.08 -5.16 -10.20
CA ASP A 52 -18.46 -5.18 -11.62
C ASP A 52 -18.53 -3.74 -12.12
N ALA A 53 -17.61 -3.37 -13.01
CA ALA A 53 -17.55 -2.04 -13.61
C ALA A 53 -18.72 -1.73 -14.55
N THR A 54 -19.41 -2.77 -15.04
CA THR A 54 -20.58 -2.65 -15.92
C THR A 54 -21.89 -2.53 -15.15
N ALA A 55 -21.88 -2.86 -13.86
CA ALA A 55 -23.02 -2.68 -12.99
C ALA A 55 -23.41 -1.19 -12.93
N THR A 56 -24.71 -0.95 -12.78
CA THR A 56 -25.26 0.40 -12.81
C THR A 56 -25.46 0.97 -11.42
N GLY A 57 -24.79 2.09 -11.17
CA GLY A 57 -24.97 2.91 -9.98
C GLY A 57 -24.18 2.42 -8.76
N GLY A 58 -24.09 3.30 -7.77
CA GLY A 58 -23.39 3.05 -6.52
C GLY A 58 -21.87 3.20 -6.62
N THR A 59 -21.24 2.99 -5.46
CA THR A 59 -19.79 2.94 -5.31
C THR A 59 -19.40 1.63 -4.64
N PHE A 60 -18.50 0.89 -5.27
CA PHE A 60 -17.79 -0.20 -4.65
C PHE A 60 -16.62 0.36 -3.86
N LEU A 61 -16.76 0.32 -2.54
CA LEU A 61 -15.76 0.87 -1.64
C LEU A 61 -14.77 -0.20 -1.21
N LEU A 62 -13.50 -0.01 -1.54
CA LEU A 62 -12.41 -0.69 -0.86
C LEU A 62 -12.14 0.06 0.45
N SER A 63 -12.84 -0.35 1.50
CA SER A 63 -12.66 0.18 2.86
C SER A 63 -11.43 -0.45 3.51
N GLU A 64 -10.76 0.33 4.35
CA GLU A 64 -9.70 -0.16 5.22
C GLU A 64 -10.22 -1.29 6.12
N ARG A 65 -11.39 -1.08 6.72
CA ARG A 65 -11.99 -2.03 7.66
C ARG A 65 -12.15 -3.43 7.09
N ASP A 66 -12.61 -3.53 5.84
CA ASP A 66 -13.00 -4.82 5.26
C ASP A 66 -11.88 -5.45 4.43
N HIS A 67 -10.88 -4.66 4.00
CA HIS A 67 -9.91 -5.12 3.00
C HIS A 67 -8.44 -4.98 3.41
N ALA A 68 -8.08 -4.13 4.38
CA ALA A 68 -6.67 -3.85 4.68
C ALA A 68 -5.88 -5.06 5.21
N SER A 69 -6.56 -6.11 5.70
CA SER A 69 -5.91 -7.35 6.15
C SER A 69 -5.54 -8.31 5.01
N ALA A 70 -6.18 -8.17 3.84
CA ALA A 70 -6.03 -9.09 2.70
C ALA A 70 -5.54 -8.40 1.42
N PHE A 71 -5.42 -7.08 1.43
CA PHE A 71 -4.95 -6.29 0.31
C PHE A 71 -3.95 -5.24 0.79
N GLU A 72 -2.74 -5.32 0.26
CA GLU A 72 -1.66 -4.41 0.56
C GLU A 72 -0.94 -4.05 -0.73
N LEU A 73 -0.63 -2.76 -0.89
CA LEU A 73 0.22 -2.26 -1.97
C LEU A 73 1.63 -2.04 -1.41
N GLU A 74 2.64 -2.13 -2.26
CA GLU A 74 4.04 -1.98 -1.85
C GLU A 74 4.29 -0.61 -1.20
N ASP A 75 3.83 0.45 -1.86
CA ASP A 75 4.10 1.85 -1.49
C ASP A 75 2.94 2.55 -0.76
N PHE A 76 1.75 1.93 -0.72
CA PHE A 76 0.53 2.56 -0.22
C PHE A 76 -0.24 1.66 0.75
N LEU A 77 -0.89 2.28 1.73
CA LEU A 77 -1.89 1.68 2.61
C LEU A 77 -3.28 2.09 2.17
N LEU A 78 -4.23 1.15 2.28
CA LEU A 78 -5.65 1.48 2.23
C LEU A 78 -6.05 2.16 3.54
N THR A 79 -6.73 3.30 3.47
CA THR A 79 -7.22 4.00 4.67
C THR A 79 -8.60 4.61 4.49
N ASP A 80 -9.43 4.59 5.52
CA ASP A 80 -10.73 5.28 5.51
C ASP A 80 -10.65 6.70 6.11
N ARG A 81 -9.48 7.08 6.64
CA ARG A 81 -9.27 8.31 7.43
C ARG A 81 -9.60 9.60 6.69
N ARG A 82 -9.53 9.59 5.36
CA ARG A 82 -9.89 10.74 4.51
C ARG A 82 -11.40 10.98 4.48
N ARG A 83 -12.20 9.91 4.53
CA ARG A 83 -13.67 9.95 4.56
C ARG A 83 -14.23 10.05 5.96
N ASP A 84 -13.62 9.34 6.90
CA ASP A 84 -14.04 9.27 8.29
C ASP A 84 -12.90 9.68 9.23
N PRO A 85 -12.95 10.89 9.81
CA PRO A 85 -12.01 11.35 10.83
C PRO A 85 -12.06 10.58 12.14
N ALA A 86 -12.95 9.60 12.31
CA ALA A 86 -12.98 8.65 13.43
C ALA A 86 -12.41 7.26 13.06
N ALA A 87 -12.09 7.00 11.79
CA ALA A 87 -11.48 5.75 11.35
C ALA A 87 -10.10 5.51 12.01
N PRO A 88 -9.64 4.25 12.13
CA PRO A 88 -8.36 3.92 12.75
C PRO A 88 -7.19 4.78 12.25
N ASP A 89 -6.38 5.30 13.17
CA ASP A 89 -5.20 6.08 12.82
C ASP A 89 -4.20 5.24 12.00
N PRO A 90 -3.87 5.64 10.76
CA PRO A 90 -2.93 4.90 9.93
C PRO A 90 -1.46 5.07 10.35
N THR A 91 -1.15 6.02 11.24
CA THR A 91 0.23 6.40 11.64
C THR A 91 1.07 5.19 12.06
N ALA A 92 0.56 4.35 12.98
CA ALA A 92 1.31 3.18 13.44
C ALA A 92 1.60 2.18 12.32
N ARG A 93 0.68 2.04 11.35
CA ARG A 93 0.86 1.16 10.18
C ARG A 93 1.87 1.73 9.20
N VAL A 94 1.86 3.04 8.96
CA VAL A 94 2.87 3.73 8.14
C VAL A 94 4.25 3.56 8.76
N ILE A 95 4.41 3.81 10.06
CA ILE A 95 5.68 3.65 10.78
C ILE A 95 6.19 2.21 10.64
N ARG A 96 5.35 1.21 10.92
CA ARG A 96 5.73 -0.21 10.78
C ARG A 96 6.15 -0.58 9.36
N ALA A 97 5.41 -0.10 8.35
CA ALA A 97 5.74 -0.36 6.95
C ALA A 97 7.05 0.31 6.54
N TYR A 98 7.32 1.52 7.04
CA TYR A 98 8.58 2.22 6.81
C TYR A 98 9.76 1.49 7.47
N GLU A 99 9.65 1.16 8.76
CA GLU A 99 10.69 0.44 9.52
C GLU A 99 11.06 -0.88 8.85
N TRP A 100 10.05 -1.66 8.42
CA TRP A 100 10.26 -2.91 7.70
C TRP A 100 11.10 -2.70 6.43
N ARG A 101 10.75 -1.72 5.60
CA ARG A 101 11.49 -1.41 4.36
C ARG A 101 12.91 -0.92 4.63
N THR A 102 13.12 -0.12 5.67
CA THR A 102 14.46 0.32 6.04
C THR A 102 15.32 -0.81 6.59
N ALA A 103 14.74 -1.79 7.28
CA ALA A 103 15.45 -2.96 7.79
C ALA A 103 15.86 -3.93 6.67
N GLU A 104 15.03 -4.08 5.63
CA GLU A 104 15.37 -4.87 4.43
C GLU A 104 16.46 -4.20 3.59
N ALA A 105 16.52 -2.87 3.59
CA ALA A 105 17.52 -2.10 2.86
C ALA A 105 18.87 -1.96 3.59
N ASP A 106 19.01 -2.44 4.83
CA ASP A 106 20.24 -2.32 5.62
C ASP A 106 21.31 -3.37 5.21
N PRO A 107 22.43 -2.96 4.58
CA PRO A 107 23.46 -3.88 4.09
C PRO A 107 24.23 -4.57 5.22
N VAL A 108 24.16 -4.10 6.48
CA VAL A 108 24.88 -4.70 7.62
C VAL A 108 24.41 -6.13 7.91
N ARG A 109 23.16 -6.50 7.56
CA ARG A 109 22.62 -7.85 7.75
C ARG A 109 22.99 -8.84 6.65
N GLN A 110 23.43 -8.36 5.48
CA GLN A 110 23.80 -9.22 4.34
C GLN A 110 25.26 -9.69 4.36
N GLY A 111 26.09 -9.19 5.29
CA GLY A 111 27.56 -9.40 5.27
C GLY A 111 28.14 -10.53 6.12
N HIS A 112 27.34 -11.37 6.81
CA HIS A 112 27.86 -12.43 7.69
C HIS A 112 27.58 -13.85 7.15
N ARG A 113 28.07 -14.15 5.95
CA ARG A 113 28.29 -15.53 5.52
C ARG A 113 29.80 -15.74 5.40
N GLU A 114 30.33 -16.43 6.40
CA GLU A 114 31.74 -16.68 6.66
C GLU A 114 32.41 -17.40 5.48
N ASP A 115 33.38 -16.74 4.85
CA ASP A 115 34.43 -17.41 4.07
C ASP A 115 35.53 -17.88 5.04
N VAL A 116 35.29 -18.98 5.74
CA VAL A 116 36.36 -19.78 6.36
C VAL A 116 36.66 -20.93 5.42
N GLY A 117 37.57 -20.69 4.47
CA GLY A 117 38.23 -21.75 3.71
C GLY A 117 39.26 -22.45 4.61
N PRO A 118 39.38 -23.79 4.57
CA PRO A 118 40.41 -24.48 5.31
C PRO A 118 41.76 -24.26 4.62
N ASP A 119 42.67 -23.56 5.28
CA ASP A 119 44.08 -23.51 4.87
C ASP A 119 44.69 -24.91 5.00
N ALA A 120 44.97 -25.51 3.85
CA ALA A 120 45.86 -26.65 3.72
C ALA A 120 47.21 -26.14 3.19
N GLY A 121 48.28 -26.30 3.96
CA GLY A 121 49.65 -26.10 3.47
C GLY A 121 50.68 -25.88 4.56
N GLY A 122 51.45 -26.93 4.87
CA GLY A 122 52.62 -26.91 5.75
C GLY A 122 53.15 -28.32 6.00
#